data_AF-A0A561V5G7-F1
#
_entry.id   AF-A0A561V5G7-F1
#
_cell.length_a   1.000
_cell.length_b   1.000
_cell.length_c   1.000
_cell.angle_alpha   90.00
_cell.angle_beta   90.00
_cell.angle_gamma   90.00
#
_symmetry.space_group_name_H-M   'P 1'
#
loop_
_entity.id
_entity.type
_entity.pdbx_description
1 polymer ?
#
loop_
_entity_poly.entity_id
_entity_poly.type
_entity_poly.pdbx_seq_one_letter_code
_entity_poly.pdbx_strand_id
1 'polypeptide(L)'
;MKLCFAPTYASWAKPIEAHFGPLRQFTVANCNHRNHTAQTRGLHAYLRWRNKNARHPDVLAAQRKERTHTRSEKGIRWGGRSFAA
;
A
#
# COMPACT_ATOMS: atom_id res chain seq x y z
N MET A 1 18.41 6.37 18.32
CA MET A 1 18.13 5.76 16.99
C MET A 1 18.77 4.38 16.95
N LYS A 2 18.07 3.34 16.46
CA LYS A 2 18.60 1.98 16.32
C LYS A 2 18.59 1.61 14.83
N LEU A 3 19.75 1.23 14.29
CA LEU A 3 19.86 0.65 12.96
C LEU A 3 19.47 -0.83 13.03
N CYS A 4 18.60 -1.26 12.12
CA CYS A 4 18.21 -2.66 11.98
C CYS A 4 18.87 -3.23 10.73
N PHE A 5 19.41 -4.44 10.83
CA PHE A 5 19.94 -5.16 9.67
C PHE A 5 18.80 -5.55 8.74
N ALA A 6 18.96 -5.26 7.45
CA ALA A 6 18.07 -5.71 6.38
C ALA A 6 18.88 -6.65 5.46
N PRO A 7 18.32 -7.80 5.05
CA PRO A 7 18.99 -8.69 4.11
C PRO A 7 19.20 -7.99 2.75
N THR A 8 20.24 -8.39 2.03
CA THR A 8 20.50 -7.92 0.66
C THR A 8 19.28 -8.22 -0.23
N TYR A 9 18.88 -7.26 -1.07
CA TYR A 9 17.70 -7.35 -1.95
C TYR A 9 16.34 -7.53 -1.22
N ALA A 10 16.24 -7.23 0.08
CA ALA A 10 14.98 -7.29 0.82
C ALA A 10 14.29 -5.92 0.96
N SER A 11 14.24 -5.17 -0.14
CA SER A 11 13.64 -3.83 -0.17
C SER A 11 12.14 -3.90 0.21
N TRP A 12 11.43 -4.93 -0.25
CA TRP A 12 10.03 -5.24 0.09
C TRP A 12 9.74 -5.32 1.60
N ALA A 13 10.73 -5.65 2.43
CA ALA A 13 10.58 -5.71 3.88
C ALA A 13 10.60 -4.33 4.54
N LYS A 14 10.95 -3.27 3.79
CA LYS A 14 10.95 -1.88 4.26
C LYS A 14 9.53 -1.32 4.14
N PRO A 15 8.91 -0.84 5.24
CA PRO A 15 7.53 -0.34 5.21
C PRO A 15 7.26 0.80 4.21
N ILE A 16 8.29 1.59 3.89
CA ILE A 16 8.19 2.69 2.93
C ILE A 16 7.95 2.22 1.49
N GLU A 17 8.34 0.98 1.15
CA GLU A 17 8.31 0.49 -0.22
C GLU A 17 6.90 0.40 -0.80
N ALA A 18 5.94 -0.01 0.04
CA ALA A 18 4.53 -0.12 -0.32
C ALA A 18 3.93 1.23 -0.80
N HIS A 19 4.54 2.36 -0.43
CA HIS A 19 4.07 3.68 -0.83
C HIS A 19 4.54 4.10 -2.24
N PHE A 20 5.63 3.53 -2.74
CA PHE A 20 6.22 3.98 -4.01
C PHE A 20 5.41 3.56 -5.24
N GLY A 21 4.70 2.43 -5.18
CA GLY A 21 3.83 1.97 -6.28
C GLY A 21 2.73 2.99 -6.61
N PRO A 22 1.81 3.29 -5.67
CA PRO A 22 0.77 4.29 -5.88
C PRO A 22 1.32 5.68 -6.22
N LEU A 23 2.39 6.11 -5.55
CA LEU A 23 3.04 7.40 -5.84
C LEU A 23 3.45 7.49 -7.32
N ARG A 24 4.15 6.48 -7.84
CA ARG A 24 4.55 6.45 -9.26
C ARG A 24 3.34 6.43 -10.18
N GLN A 25 2.33 5.63 -9.89
CA GLN A 25 1.13 5.53 -10.74
C GLN A 25 0.39 6.87 -10.88
N PHE A 26 0.22 7.61 -9.78
CA PHE A 26 -0.59 8.83 -9.79
C PHE A 26 0.17 10.10 -10.18
N THR A 27 1.49 10.12 -10.02
CA THR A 27 2.27 11.36 -10.18
C THR A 27 3.31 11.31 -11.30
N VAL A 28 3.65 10.09 -11.77
CA VAL A 28 4.71 9.86 -12.76
C VAL A 28 4.15 9.15 -13.99
N ALA A 29 3.38 8.07 -13.81
CA ALA A 29 2.82 7.34 -14.94
C ALA A 29 1.87 8.24 -15.74
N ASN A 30 2.09 8.30 -17.06
CA ASN A 30 1.30 9.09 -18.01
C ASN A 30 1.20 10.61 -17.71
N CYS A 31 2.07 11.14 -16.85
CA CYS A 31 2.11 12.57 -16.55
C CYS A 31 3.24 13.24 -17.34
N ASN A 32 2.92 14.19 -18.21
CA ASN A 32 3.92 14.98 -18.94
C ASN A 32 4.14 16.34 -18.24
N HIS A 33 5.06 16.36 -17.28
CA HIS A 33 5.42 17.58 -16.56
C HIS A 33 6.43 18.39 -17.40
N ARG A 34 6.14 19.68 -17.64
CA ARG A 34 7.03 20.57 -18.41
C ARG A 34 8.41 20.80 -17.78
N ASN A 35 8.54 20.60 -16.47
CA ASN A 35 9.80 20.70 -15.72
C ASN A 35 9.73 19.94 -14.38
N HIS A 36 10.89 19.79 -13.73
CA HIS A 36 10.99 19.10 -12.44
C HIS A 36 10.22 19.79 -11.31
N THR A 37 10.14 21.12 -11.30
CA THR A 37 9.38 21.85 -10.27
C THR A 37 7.88 21.54 -10.33
N ALA A 38 7.33 21.41 -11.54
CA ALA A 38 5.94 21.02 -11.76
C ALA A 38 5.69 19.58 -11.27
N GLN A 39 6.62 18.65 -11.56
CA GLN A 39 6.56 17.29 -11.06
C GLN A 39 6.59 17.24 -9.52
N THR A 40 7.50 17.99 -8.87
CA THR A 40 7.57 18.08 -7.40
C THR A 40 6.27 18.61 -6.80
N ARG A 41 5.66 19.63 -7.41
CA ARG A 41 4.34 20.16 -6.96
C ARG A 41 3.25 19.09 -7.07
N GLY A 42 3.22 18.31 -8.15
CA GLY A 42 2.32 17.19 -8.32
C GLY A 42 2.51 16.12 -7.24
N LEU A 43 3.76 15.76 -6.95
CA LEU A 43 4.12 14.84 -5.87
C LEU A 43 3.58 15.32 -4.52
N HIS A 44 3.82 16.59 -4.17
CA HIS A 44 3.37 17.19 -2.92
C HIS A 44 1.84 17.31 -2.84
N ALA A 45 1.17 17.59 -3.96
CA ALA A 45 -0.29 17.60 -4.02
C ALA A 45 -0.86 16.21 -3.72
N TYR A 46 -0.32 15.17 -4.36
CA TYR A 46 -0.71 13.79 -4.09
C TYR A 46 -0.48 13.39 -2.63
N LEU A 47 0.70 13.70 -2.06
CA LEU A 47 0.99 13.36 -0.66
C LEU A 47 0.02 14.05 0.30
N ARG A 48 -0.30 15.33 0.08
CA ARG A 48 -1.31 16.06 0.87
C ARG A 48 -2.68 15.40 0.75
N TRP A 49 -3.11 15.10 -0.47
CA TRP A 49 -4.39 14.43 -0.72
C TRP A 49 -4.45 13.06 -0.05
N ARG A 50 -3.43 12.22 -0.23
CA ARG A 50 -3.35 10.88 0.36
C ARG A 50 -3.41 10.92 1.88
N ASN A 51 -2.68 11.85 2.51
CA ASN A 51 -2.67 11.99 3.95
C ASN A 51 -4.01 12.50 4.48
N LYS A 52 -4.67 13.44 3.77
CA LYS A 52 -6.03 13.91 4.09
C LYS A 52 -7.06 12.79 3.97
N ASN A 53 -6.93 11.91 2.98
CA ASN A 53 -7.87 10.83 2.67
C ASN A 53 -7.44 9.46 3.23
N ALA A 54 -6.49 9.42 4.17
CA ALA A 54 -5.93 8.17 4.70
C ALA A 54 -6.97 7.25 5.37
N ARG A 55 -8.12 7.81 5.77
CA ARG A 55 -9.24 7.10 6.42
C ARG A 55 -10.52 7.18 5.60
N HIS A 56 -10.42 7.18 4.28
CA HIS A 56 -11.61 7.15 3.42
C HIS A 56 -12.45 5.89 3.73
N PRO A 57 -13.75 6.02 4.05
CA PRO A 57 -14.58 4.92 4.55
C PRO A 57 -14.62 3.74 3.57
N ASP A 58 -14.76 3.99 2.28
CA ASP A 58 -14.82 2.93 1.26
C ASP A 58 -13.49 2.16 1.12
N VAL A 59 -12.36 2.86 1.26
CA VAL A 59 -11.03 2.22 1.21
C VAL A 59 -10.84 1.34 2.44
N LEU A 60 -11.28 1.81 3.62
CA LEU A 60 -11.25 1.01 4.84
C LEU A 60 -12.18 -0.19 4.77
N ALA A 61 -13.37 -0.04 4.18
CA ALA A 61 -14.31 -1.12 3.95
C ALA A 61 -13.72 -2.18 3.00
N ALA A 62 -13.13 -1.75 1.88
CA ALA A 62 -12.45 -2.63 0.93
C ALA A 62 -11.27 -3.38 1.60
N GLN A 63 -10.41 -2.67 2.35
CA GLN A 63 -9.30 -3.30 3.09
C GLN A 63 -9.78 -4.35 4.11
N ARG A 64 -10.91 -4.09 4.79
CA ARG A 64 -11.51 -5.05 5.72
C ARG A 64 -11.99 -6.29 4.98
N LYS A 65 -12.68 -6.12 3.84
CA LYS A 65 -13.15 -7.21 2.97
C LYS A 65 -11.99 -8.09 2.49
N GLU A 66 -10.92 -7.48 1.98
CA GLU A 66 -9.73 -8.23 1.55
C GLU A 66 -9.08 -8.99 2.71
N ARG A 67 -8.96 -8.37 3.89
CA ARG A 67 -8.42 -9.06 5.07
C ARG A 67 -9.28 -10.24 5.50
N THR A 68 -10.61 -10.12 5.43
CA THR A 68 -11.52 -11.25 5.72
C THR A 68 -11.35 -12.36 4.68
N HIS A 69 -11.23 -12.01 3.40
CA HIS A 69 -11.01 -12.96 2.30
C HIS A 69 -9.70 -13.73 2.47
N THR A 70 -8.58 -13.03 2.69
CA THR A 70 -7.29 -13.67 2.94
C THR A 70 -7.30 -14.58 4.19
N ARG A 71 -8.06 -14.20 5.23
CA ARG A 71 -8.24 -15.04 6.43
C ARG A 71 -9.01 -16.31 6.12
N SER A 72 -10.12 -16.23 5.37
CA SER A 72 -10.88 -17.41 4.98
C SER A 72 -10.07 -18.35 4.08
N GLU A 73 -9.33 -17.82 3.11
CA GLU A 73 -8.45 -18.61 2.25
C GLU A 73 -7.37 -19.36 3.06
N LYS A 74 -6.74 -18.68 4.02
CA LYS A 74 -5.76 -19.30 4.92
C LYS A 74 -6.39 -20.34 5.84
N GLY A 75 -7.59 -20.08 6.35
CA GLY A 75 -8.36 -21.05 7.14
C GLY A 75 -8.64 -22.33 6.35
N ILE A 76 -9.01 -22.21 5.08
CA ILE A 76 -9.24 -23.35 4.18
C ILE A 76 -7.94 -24.12 3.91
N ARG A 77 -6.83 -23.40 3.64
CA ARG A 77 -5.53 -24.00 3.32
C ARG A 77 -4.92 -24.81 4.47
N TRP A 78 -5.16 -24.40 5.73
CA TRP A 78 -4.63 -25.07 6.92
C TRP A 78 -5.65 -25.99 7.60
N GLY A 79 -6.68 -26.46 6.88
CA GLY A 79 -7.61 -27.48 7.38
C GLY A 79 -8.68 -26.98 8.36
N GLY A 80 -8.90 -25.66 8.47
CA GLY A 80 -9.84 -25.02 9.39
C GLY A 80 -11.33 -25.15 9.02
N ARG A 81 -11.75 -26.24 8.39
CA ARG A 81 -13.16 -26.66 8.44
C ARG A 81 -13.30 -27.52 9.69
N SER A 82 -13.74 -26.91 10.78
CA SER A 82 -14.28 -27.67 11.90
C SER A 82 -15.35 -28.62 11.33
N PHE A 83 -15.14 -29.92 11.44
CA PHE A 83 -16.19 -30.90 11.23
C PHE A 83 -17.28 -30.60 12.28
N ALA A 84 -18.35 -29.94 11.87
CA ALA A 84 -19.55 -29.84 12.68
C ALA A 84 -20.30 -31.17 12.54
N ALA A 85 -20.39 -31.89 13.66
CA ALA A 85 -21.29 -33.02 13.85
C ALA A 85 -22.73 -32.54 14.09
#